data_AF-A0A328AME3-F1
#
_entry.id   AF-A0A328AME3-F1
#
_cell.length_a   1.000
_cell.length_b   1.000
_cell.length_c   1.000
_cell.angle_alpha   90.00
_cell.angle_beta   90.00
_cell.angle_gamma   90.00
#
_symmetry.space_group_name_H-M   'P 1'
#
loop_
_entity.id
_entity.type
_entity.pdbx_description
1 polymer ?
#
loop_
_entity_poly.entity_id
_entity_poly.type
_entity_poly.pdbx_seq_one_letter_code
_entity_poly.pdbx_strand_id
1 'polypeptide(L)'
;MSDAAFENRVSGIFSRLDQRLGGRLASEKAKAETLQAQDMRRVAFILTEAIEAEVKPAVKDALLSYDEAINRPLTPNERWEHALLKKIEQAVDRAIQQALALDKLDHPWKPLLSAEAPKLRARLLADAEAHFTALGKVGKRRRRSDLGLPEWLLWVAFFVGGLGSGLMLARLLGG
;
A
#
# COMPACT_ATOMS: atom_id res chain seq x y z
N MET A 1 -23.30 0.87 2.20
CA MET A 1 -22.98 -0.58 2.19
C MET A 1 -22.51 -0.98 3.58
N SER A 2 -22.73 -2.22 4.06
CA SER A 2 -22.19 -2.68 5.35
C SER A 2 -20.75 -3.19 5.23
N ASP A 3 -20.00 -3.24 6.34
CA ASP A 3 -18.63 -3.77 6.38
C ASP A 3 -18.55 -5.18 5.79
N ALA A 4 -19.45 -6.08 6.20
CA ALA A 4 -19.49 -7.45 5.70
C ALA A 4 -19.79 -7.52 4.19
N ALA A 5 -20.68 -6.65 3.68
CA ALA A 5 -20.97 -6.60 2.25
C ALA A 5 -19.78 -6.09 1.43
N PHE A 6 -19.03 -5.11 1.96
CA PHE A 6 -17.77 -4.64 1.38
C PHE A 6 -16.72 -5.74 1.32
N GLU A 7 -16.44 -6.37 2.46
CA GLU A 7 -15.44 -7.42 2.57
C GLU A 7 -15.76 -8.62 1.68
N ASN A 8 -17.05 -9.00 1.55
CA ASN A 8 -17.50 -10.06 0.66
C ASN A 8 -17.31 -9.69 -0.82
N ARG A 9 -17.64 -8.45 -1.20
CA ARG A 9 -17.48 -7.97 -2.59
C ARG A 9 -16.00 -7.94 -2.99
N VAL A 10 -15.15 -7.37 -2.13
CA VAL A 10 -13.69 -7.32 -2.33
C VAL A 10 -13.10 -8.73 -2.38
N SER A 11 -13.50 -9.61 -1.47
CA SER A 11 -13.03 -11.00 -1.47
C SER A 11 -13.44 -11.73 -2.74
N GLY A 12 -14.65 -11.50 -3.26
CA GLY A 12 -15.10 -12.06 -4.53
C GLY A 12 -14.27 -11.60 -5.74
N ILE A 13 -13.77 -10.35 -5.72
CA ILE A 13 -12.86 -9.83 -6.76
C ILE A 13 -11.53 -10.60 -6.72
N PHE A 14 -10.91 -10.69 -5.55
CA PHE A 14 -9.63 -11.39 -5.40
C PHE A 14 -9.74 -12.92 -5.56
N SER A 15 -10.87 -13.54 -5.26
CA SER A 15 -11.09 -14.97 -5.57
C SER A 15 -11.17 -15.23 -7.07
N ARG A 16 -11.76 -14.33 -7.85
CA ARG A 16 -11.77 -14.44 -9.33
C ARG A 16 -10.38 -14.22 -9.92
N LEU A 17 -9.60 -13.31 -9.33
CA LEU A 17 -8.19 -13.13 -9.65
C LEU A 17 -7.43 -14.45 -9.45
N ASP A 18 -7.51 -15.06 -8.26
CA ASP A 18 -6.80 -16.30 -7.92
C ASP A 18 -7.11 -17.43 -8.94
N GLN A 19 -8.35 -17.53 -9.40
CA GLN A 19 -8.76 -18.51 -10.41
C GLN A 19 -8.12 -18.26 -11.79
N ARG A 20 -8.03 -17.00 -12.24
CA ARG A 20 -7.44 -16.64 -13.54
C ARG A 20 -5.92 -16.73 -13.51
N LEU A 21 -5.32 -16.34 -12.39
CA LEU A 21 -3.89 -16.22 -12.22
C LEU A 21 -3.19 -17.58 -12.38
N GLY A 22 -3.75 -18.66 -11.81
CA GLY A 22 -3.20 -20.00 -11.99
C GLY A 22 -3.12 -20.45 -13.46
N GLY A 23 -4.16 -20.21 -14.26
CA GLY A 23 -4.18 -20.56 -15.68
C GLY A 23 -3.22 -19.70 -16.51
N ARG A 24 -3.15 -18.40 -16.23
CA ARG A 24 -2.29 -17.47 -16.96
C ARG A 24 -0.81 -17.68 -16.65
N LEU A 25 -0.48 -17.92 -15.38
CA LEU A 25 0.88 -18.24 -14.96
C LEU A 25 1.43 -19.51 -15.63
N ALA A 26 0.62 -20.57 -15.73
CA ALA A 26 1.02 -21.79 -16.41
C ALA A 26 1.27 -21.55 -17.91
N SER A 27 0.41 -20.75 -18.56
CA SER A 27 0.56 -20.39 -19.98
C SER A 27 1.80 -19.52 -20.23
N GLU A 28 2.02 -18.48 -19.42
CA GLU A 28 3.17 -17.58 -19.57
C GLU A 28 4.49 -18.27 -19.22
N LYS A 29 4.48 -19.22 -18.27
CA LYS A 29 5.64 -20.10 -18.04
C LYS A 29 5.96 -20.93 -19.28
N ALA A 30 4.96 -21.62 -19.86
CA ALA A 30 5.17 -22.45 -21.04
C ALA A 30 5.68 -21.62 -22.24
N LYS A 31 5.20 -20.38 -22.40
CA LYS A 31 5.73 -19.42 -23.38
C LYS A 31 7.16 -19.00 -23.05
N ALA A 32 7.48 -18.72 -21.80
CA ALA A 32 8.82 -18.34 -21.37
C ALA A 32 9.85 -19.48 -21.57
N GLU A 33 9.46 -20.72 -21.27
CA GLU A 33 10.26 -21.93 -21.49
C GLU A 33 10.49 -22.19 -22.99
N THR A 34 9.47 -21.97 -23.84
CA THR A 34 9.60 -22.10 -25.30
C THR A 34 10.38 -20.95 -25.94
N LEU A 35 10.36 -19.75 -25.35
CA LEU A 35 11.02 -18.57 -25.89
C LEU A 35 12.52 -18.50 -25.63
N GLN A 36 13.09 -19.18 -24.62
CA GLN A 36 14.54 -19.43 -24.54
C GLN A 36 14.95 -20.29 -23.33
N ALA A 37 15.65 -21.39 -23.62
CA ALA A 37 16.31 -22.27 -22.66
C ALA A 37 17.53 -21.66 -21.92
N GLN A 38 17.73 -20.32 -21.92
CA GLN A 38 18.98 -19.72 -21.44
C GLN A 38 18.87 -18.47 -20.54
N ASP A 39 17.73 -17.75 -20.50
CA ASP A 39 17.63 -16.54 -19.67
C ASP A 39 16.59 -16.66 -18.55
N MET A 40 17.05 -17.16 -17.41
CA MET A 40 16.26 -17.32 -16.19
C MET A 40 15.75 -15.98 -15.63
N ARG A 41 16.43 -14.86 -15.92
CA ARG A 41 15.97 -13.52 -15.51
C ARG A 41 14.73 -13.13 -16.30
N ARG A 42 14.69 -13.49 -17.58
CA ARG A 42 13.55 -13.24 -18.46
C ARG A 42 12.31 -14.01 -18.02
N VAL A 43 12.47 -15.26 -17.57
CA VAL A 43 11.36 -16.05 -17.01
C VAL A 43 10.78 -15.39 -15.76
N ALA A 44 11.64 -15.00 -14.80
CA ALA A 44 11.18 -14.30 -13.60
C ALA A 44 10.47 -12.97 -13.93
N PHE A 45 10.99 -12.23 -14.91
CA PHE A 45 10.40 -10.98 -15.38
C PHE A 45 9.02 -11.20 -16.02
N ILE A 46 8.90 -12.16 -16.96
CA ILE A 46 7.62 -12.51 -17.62
C ILE A 46 6.57 -12.94 -16.59
N LEU A 47 6.95 -13.76 -15.61
CA LEU A 47 6.04 -14.17 -14.55
C LEU A 47 5.62 -12.99 -13.66
N THR A 48 6.55 -12.08 -13.36
CA THR A 48 6.24 -10.85 -12.60
C THR A 48 5.26 -9.96 -13.37
N GLU A 49 5.48 -9.75 -14.67
CA GLU A 49 4.57 -8.98 -15.53
C GLU A 49 3.20 -9.65 -15.65
N ALA A 50 3.15 -10.98 -15.75
CA ALA A 50 1.89 -11.72 -15.78
C ALA A 50 1.09 -11.56 -14.48
N ILE A 51 1.77 -11.57 -13.32
CA ILE A 51 1.15 -11.29 -12.04
C ILE A 51 0.64 -9.85 -12.00
N GLU A 52 1.47 -8.87 -12.38
CA GLU A 52 1.07 -7.46 -12.38
C GLU A 52 -0.16 -7.22 -13.28
N ALA A 53 -0.17 -7.81 -14.48
CA ALA A 53 -1.24 -7.68 -15.45
C ALA A 53 -2.59 -8.23 -14.96
N GLU A 54 -2.59 -9.22 -14.07
CA GLU A 54 -3.81 -9.77 -13.47
C GLU A 54 -4.19 -9.05 -12.18
N VAL A 55 -3.22 -8.78 -11.31
CA VAL A 55 -3.46 -8.15 -10.01
C VAL A 55 -3.91 -6.70 -10.17
N LYS A 56 -3.30 -5.93 -11.07
CA LYS A 56 -3.59 -4.49 -11.24
C LYS A 56 -5.06 -4.21 -11.59
N PRO A 57 -5.71 -4.91 -12.55
CA PRO A 57 -7.15 -4.80 -12.77
C PRO A 57 -7.98 -5.14 -11.52
N ALA A 58 -7.63 -6.19 -10.79
CA ALA A 58 -8.36 -6.56 -9.57
C ALA A 58 -8.24 -5.49 -8.48
N VAL A 59 -7.06 -4.88 -8.31
CA VAL A 59 -6.87 -3.73 -7.42
C VAL A 59 -7.77 -2.57 -7.86
N LYS A 60 -7.79 -2.25 -9.16
CA LYS A 60 -8.65 -1.18 -9.70
C LYS A 60 -10.13 -1.45 -9.45
N ASP A 61 -10.60 -2.67 -9.68
CA ASP A 61 -12.00 -3.06 -9.42
C ASP A 61 -12.36 -2.98 -7.93
N ALA A 62 -11.41 -3.31 -7.06
CA ALA A 62 -11.58 -3.21 -5.61
C ALA A 62 -11.64 -1.74 -5.15
N LEU A 63 -10.81 -0.86 -5.74
CA LEU A 63 -10.87 0.60 -5.52
C LEU A 63 -12.16 1.21 -6.05
N LEU A 64 -12.63 0.80 -7.24
CA LEU A 64 -13.93 1.21 -7.76
C LEU A 64 -15.08 0.75 -6.86
N SER A 65 -14.99 -0.45 -6.30
CA SER A 65 -15.97 -0.94 -5.32
C SER A 65 -15.97 -0.11 -4.02
N TYR A 66 -14.81 0.44 -3.63
CA TYR A 66 -14.70 1.41 -2.54
C TYR A 66 -15.38 2.73 -2.93
N ASP A 67 -15.08 3.27 -4.10
CA ASP A 67 -15.69 4.51 -4.63
C ASP A 67 -17.23 4.42 -4.68
N GLU A 68 -17.76 3.30 -5.16
CA GLU A 68 -19.20 3.02 -5.17
C GLU A 68 -19.79 2.93 -3.75
N ALA A 69 -19.03 2.39 -2.80
CA ALA A 69 -19.47 2.21 -1.42
C ALA A 69 -19.58 3.53 -0.66
N ILE A 70 -18.73 4.51 -1.01
CA ILE A 70 -18.60 5.81 -0.35
C ILE A 70 -19.42 6.92 -1.03
N ASN A 71 -20.32 6.61 -1.97
CA ASN A 71 -21.13 7.56 -2.75
C ASN A 71 -22.18 8.41 -1.96
N ARG A 72 -21.99 8.64 -0.66
CA ARG A 72 -22.75 9.60 0.17
C ARG A 72 -21.78 10.48 0.96
N PRO A 73 -22.13 11.75 1.26
CA PRO A 73 -21.17 12.70 1.81
C PRO A 73 -20.76 12.29 3.23
N LEU A 74 -19.43 12.22 3.45
CA LEU A 74 -18.69 11.86 4.69
C LEU A 74 -18.57 10.35 4.90
N THR A 75 -17.40 9.74 5.13
CA THR A 75 -16.06 10.15 5.56
C THR A 75 -15.12 9.02 5.09
N PRO A 76 -13.82 9.27 4.83
CA PRO A 76 -12.87 8.19 4.57
C PRO A 76 -13.01 7.10 5.63
N ASN A 77 -13.16 5.84 5.21
CA ASN A 77 -13.30 4.72 6.13
C ASN A 77 -11.93 4.05 6.24
N GLU A 78 -11.11 4.56 7.17
CA GLU A 78 -9.74 4.08 7.40
C GLU A 78 -9.68 2.56 7.59
N ARG A 79 -10.74 1.96 8.17
CA ARG A 79 -10.85 0.50 8.33
C ARG A 79 -10.97 -0.22 6.99
N TRP A 80 -11.78 0.30 6.06
CA TRP A 80 -11.92 -0.28 4.72
C TRP A 80 -10.68 -0.05 3.86
N GLU A 81 -10.05 1.11 4.00
CA GLU A 81 -8.76 1.41 3.35
C GLU A 81 -7.67 0.43 3.83
N HIS A 82 -7.53 0.25 5.14
CA HIS A 82 -6.60 -0.75 5.71
C HIS A 82 -6.95 -2.17 5.28
N ALA A 83 -8.24 -2.53 5.25
CA ALA A 83 -8.67 -3.84 4.79
C ALA A 83 -8.32 -4.07 3.31
N LEU A 84 -8.50 -3.05 2.45
CA LEU A 84 -8.11 -3.12 1.05
C LEU A 84 -6.60 -3.27 0.88
N LEU A 85 -5.80 -2.43 1.54
CA LEU A 85 -4.33 -2.53 1.48
C LEU A 85 -3.88 -3.94 1.90
N LYS A 86 -4.38 -4.45 3.02
CA LYS A 86 -4.08 -5.82 3.49
C LYS A 86 -4.49 -6.89 2.49
N LYS A 87 -5.63 -6.73 1.81
CA LYS A 87 -6.09 -7.68 0.78
C LYS A 87 -5.22 -7.64 -0.47
N ILE A 88 -4.76 -6.46 -0.88
CA ILE A 88 -3.82 -6.28 -1.99
C ILE A 88 -2.51 -7.00 -1.65
N GLU A 89 -1.97 -6.80 -0.45
CA GLU A 89 -0.76 -7.51 0.01
C GLU A 89 -0.93 -9.03 -0.06
N GLN A 90 -2.02 -9.54 0.51
CA GLN A 90 -2.32 -10.97 0.50
C GLN A 90 -2.48 -11.53 -0.91
N ALA A 91 -3.09 -10.78 -1.84
CA ALA A 91 -3.26 -11.19 -3.21
C ALA A 91 -1.92 -11.28 -3.96
N VAL A 92 -1.03 -10.30 -3.76
CA VAL A 92 0.33 -10.32 -4.33
C VAL A 92 1.13 -11.49 -3.75
N ASP A 93 1.12 -11.67 -2.43
CA ASP A 93 1.85 -12.76 -1.77
C ASP A 93 1.37 -14.14 -2.26
N ARG A 94 0.05 -14.33 -2.41
CA ARG A 94 -0.53 -15.55 -2.97
C ARG A 94 -0.16 -15.76 -4.43
N ALA A 95 -0.21 -14.71 -5.24
CA ALA A 95 0.17 -14.80 -6.64
C ALA A 95 1.63 -15.21 -6.82
N ILE A 96 2.53 -14.66 -5.99
CA ILE A 96 3.94 -15.05 -5.96
C ILE A 96 4.09 -16.49 -5.48
N GLN A 97 3.37 -16.93 -4.44
CA GLN A 97 3.39 -18.32 -3.98
C GLN A 97 2.90 -19.29 -5.07
N GLN A 98 1.83 -18.94 -5.78
CA GLN A 98 1.33 -19.75 -6.90
C GLN A 98 2.36 -19.84 -8.02
N ALA A 99 3.04 -18.73 -8.36
CA ALA A 99 4.12 -18.74 -9.33
C ALA A 99 5.31 -19.60 -8.86
N LEU A 100 5.73 -19.48 -7.59
CA LEU A 100 6.79 -20.31 -7.01
C LEU A 100 6.43 -21.81 -6.97
N ALA A 101 5.15 -22.17 -6.97
CA ALA A 101 4.68 -23.55 -6.98
C ALA A 101 4.68 -24.21 -8.38
N LEU A 102 4.91 -23.47 -9.47
CA LEU A 102 4.86 -24.00 -10.85
C LEU A 102 6.01 -24.95 -11.22
N ASP A 103 7.05 -25.07 -10.40
CA ASP A 103 8.26 -25.84 -10.74
C ASP A 103 8.96 -26.44 -9.52
N LYS A 104 10.00 -27.23 -9.78
CA LYS A 104 10.94 -27.79 -8.80
C LYS A 104 11.41 -26.71 -7.83
N LEU A 105 11.48 -27.07 -6.55
CA LEU A 105 11.84 -26.17 -5.45
C LEU A 105 13.09 -25.32 -5.74
N ASP A 106 14.09 -25.87 -6.41
CA ASP A 106 15.40 -25.23 -6.62
C ASP A 106 15.57 -24.57 -8.01
N HIS A 107 14.49 -24.23 -8.70
CA HIS A 107 14.62 -23.64 -10.03
C HIS A 107 15.32 -22.25 -9.99
N PRO A 108 16.34 -21.98 -10.83
CA PRO A 108 17.18 -20.77 -10.75
C PRO A 108 16.46 -19.42 -10.92
N TRP A 109 15.23 -19.38 -11.46
CA TRP A 109 14.45 -18.13 -11.58
C TRP A 109 13.66 -17.79 -10.32
N LYS A 110 13.43 -18.74 -9.41
CA LYS A 110 12.62 -18.51 -8.20
C LYS A 110 13.21 -17.44 -7.26
N PRO A 111 14.52 -17.41 -6.98
CA PRO A 111 15.11 -16.33 -6.17
C PRO A 111 14.94 -14.95 -6.82
N LEU A 112 14.96 -14.89 -8.16
CA LEU A 112 14.77 -13.65 -8.90
C LEU A 112 13.32 -13.16 -8.80
N LEU A 113 12.34 -14.06 -8.91
CA LEU A 113 10.93 -13.74 -8.69
C LEU A 113 10.69 -13.24 -7.25
N SER A 114 11.29 -13.91 -6.25
CA SER A 114 11.20 -13.48 -4.86
C SER A 114 11.83 -12.10 -4.62
N ALA A 115 12.87 -11.72 -5.37
CA ALA A 115 13.47 -10.39 -5.29
C ALA A 115 12.60 -9.29 -5.94
N GLU A 116 11.77 -9.64 -6.93
CA GLU A 116 10.84 -8.72 -7.60
C GLU A 116 9.50 -8.58 -6.83
N ALA A 117 9.10 -9.60 -6.08
CA ALA A 117 7.88 -9.60 -5.24
C ALA A 117 7.70 -8.34 -4.36
N PRO A 118 8.69 -7.88 -3.56
CA PRO A 118 8.53 -6.69 -2.74
C PRO A 118 8.38 -5.41 -3.57
N LYS A 119 9.02 -5.34 -4.76
CA LYS A 119 8.89 -4.18 -5.66
C LYS A 119 7.50 -4.12 -6.27
N LEU A 120 6.95 -5.26 -6.68
CA LEU A 120 5.59 -5.36 -7.20
C LEU A 120 4.57 -4.94 -6.13
N ARG A 121 4.71 -5.46 -4.91
CA ARG A 121 3.88 -5.07 -3.77
C ARG A 121 3.93 -3.56 -3.53
N ALA A 122 5.14 -2.98 -3.45
CA ALA A 122 5.31 -1.55 -3.22
C ALA A 122 4.63 -0.68 -4.29
N ARG A 123 4.73 -1.07 -5.57
CA ARG A 123 4.06 -0.34 -6.67
C ARG A 123 2.54 -0.37 -6.55
N LEU A 124 1.97 -1.56 -6.35
CA LEU A 124 0.51 -1.72 -6.27
C LEU A 124 -0.09 -1.06 -5.02
N LEU A 125 0.63 -1.08 -3.90
CA LEU A 125 0.22 -0.36 -2.70
C LEU A 125 0.33 1.16 -2.89
N ALA A 126 1.42 1.65 -3.48
CA ALA A 126 1.58 3.07 -3.76
C ALA A 126 0.45 3.60 -4.67
N ASP A 127 0.04 2.82 -5.68
CA ASP A 127 -1.10 3.16 -6.54
C ASP A 127 -2.42 3.24 -5.74
N ALA A 128 -2.68 2.28 -4.85
CA ALA A 128 -3.88 2.27 -4.00
C ALA A 128 -3.88 3.40 -2.95
N GLU A 129 -2.75 3.66 -2.30
CA GLU A 129 -2.57 4.76 -1.35
C GLU A 129 -2.72 6.12 -2.04
N ALA A 130 -2.20 6.27 -3.27
CA ALA A 130 -2.40 7.47 -4.07
C ALA A 130 -3.88 7.68 -4.40
N HIS A 131 -4.63 6.61 -4.69
CA HIS A 131 -6.09 6.64 -4.91
C HIS A 131 -6.83 7.10 -3.65
N PHE A 132 -6.58 6.49 -2.49
CA PHE A 132 -7.19 6.92 -1.22
C PHE A 132 -6.83 8.36 -0.86
N THR A 133 -5.58 8.76 -1.09
CA THR A 133 -5.13 10.13 -0.87
C THR A 133 -5.86 11.11 -1.80
N ALA A 134 -6.13 10.74 -3.07
CA ALA A 134 -6.89 11.55 -4.00
C ALA A 134 -8.35 11.72 -3.55
N LEU A 135 -9.00 10.64 -3.07
CA LEU A 135 -10.33 10.69 -2.47
C LEU A 135 -10.37 11.56 -1.21
N GLY A 136 -9.30 11.52 -0.41
CA GLY A 136 -9.09 12.35 0.78
C GLY A 136 -8.61 13.78 0.50
N LYS A 137 -8.37 14.20 -0.75
CA LYS A 137 -7.75 15.50 -1.10
C LYS A 137 -8.72 16.66 -1.35
N VAL A 138 -10.02 16.50 -1.07
CA VAL A 138 -10.86 17.63 -0.58
C VAL A 138 -10.64 17.86 0.92
N GLY A 139 -10.01 16.91 1.63
CA GLY A 139 -9.53 17.04 3.01
C GLY A 139 -8.22 17.81 3.11
N LYS A 140 -8.23 19.09 2.67
CA LYS A 140 -7.27 20.10 3.11
C LYS A 140 -7.33 20.20 4.65
N ARG A 141 -6.55 19.40 5.39
CA ARG A 141 -6.15 19.72 6.78
C ARG A 141 -5.04 18.86 7.38
N ARG A 142 -4.39 17.95 6.63
CA ARG A 142 -3.06 17.42 7.02
C ARG A 142 -1.88 18.31 6.58
N ARG A 143 -2.14 19.60 6.33
CA ARG A 143 -1.13 20.68 6.26
C ARG A 143 -1.49 21.77 7.27
N ARG A 144 -1.30 21.47 8.55
CA ARG A 144 -1.09 22.50 9.59
C ARG A 144 -0.19 21.95 10.70
N SER A 145 0.87 21.25 10.31
CA SER A 145 2.04 20.97 11.14
C SER A 145 3.27 21.74 10.63
N ASP A 146 3.05 22.82 9.87
CA ASP A 146 4.11 23.56 9.18
C ASP A 146 3.92 25.08 9.31
N LEU A 147 3.47 25.51 10.49
CA LEU A 147 3.94 26.79 11.03
C LEU A 147 5.19 26.43 11.85
N GLY A 148 6.30 26.34 11.12
CA GLY A 148 7.62 26.09 11.66
C GLY A 148 8.00 27.14 12.69
N LEU A 149 7.85 26.76 13.95
CA LEU A 149 8.72 27.27 14.99
C LEU A 149 9.74 26.16 15.25
N PRO A 150 11.02 26.37 14.88
CA PRO A 150 12.05 25.38 15.10
C PRO A 150 12.15 25.09 16.59
N GLU A 151 12.43 23.83 16.95
CA GLU A 151 12.37 23.30 18.32
C GLU A 151 13.19 24.12 19.34
N TRP A 152 14.23 24.84 18.88
CA TRP A 152 15.02 25.76 19.68
C TRP A 152 14.27 27.03 20.13
N LEU A 153 13.26 27.49 19.38
CA LEU A 153 12.43 28.65 19.74
C LEU A 153 11.44 28.33 20.89
N LEU A 154 11.00 27.08 21.02
CA LEU A 154 10.22 26.62 22.18
C LEU A 154 11.08 26.60 23.45
N TRP A 155 12.35 26.22 23.34
CA TRP A 155 13.30 26.30 24.44
C TRP A 155 13.59 27.74 24.89
N VAL A 156 13.75 28.68 23.95
CA VAL A 156 13.94 30.11 24.26
C VAL A 156 12.70 30.71 24.93
N ALA A 157 11.48 30.33 24.52
CA ALA A 157 10.26 30.81 25.16
C ALA A 157 10.12 30.35 26.63
N PHE A 158 10.52 29.11 26.94
CA PHE A 158 10.56 28.62 28.31
C PHE A 158 11.68 29.27 29.14
N PHE A 159 12.85 29.56 28.54
CA PHE A 159 13.95 30.22 29.23
C PHE A 159 13.71 31.72 29.50
N VAL A 160 13.04 32.43 28.58
CA VAL A 160 12.68 33.85 28.78
C VAL A 160 11.47 34.00 29.72
N GLY A 161 10.52 33.06 29.70
CA GLY A 161 9.40 33.02 30.65
C GLY A 161 9.81 32.70 32.10
N GLY A 162 10.83 31.86 32.28
CA GLY A 162 11.38 31.52 33.60
C GLY A 162 12.24 32.64 34.24
N LEU A 163 12.88 33.48 33.42
CA LEU A 163 13.67 34.62 33.91
C LEU A 163 12.82 35.86 34.22
N GLY A 164 11.67 36.04 33.56
CA GLY A 164 10.75 37.15 33.85
C GLY A 164 9.94 36.97 35.14
N SER A 165 9.66 35.73 35.55
CA SER A 165 8.86 35.42 36.74
C SER A 165 9.67 35.40 38.05
N GLY A 166 10.99 35.19 37.98
CA GLY A 166 11.89 35.34 39.14
C GLY A 166 12.16 36.79 39.54
N LEU A 167 12.17 37.72 38.58
CA LEU A 167 12.50 39.13 38.85
C LEU A 167 11.32 39.95 39.38
N MET A 168 10.06 39.53 39.13
CA MET A 168 8.89 40.23 39.70
C MET A 168 8.58 39.83 41.14
N LEU A 169 8.91 38.61 41.56
CA LEU A 169 8.70 38.18 42.96
C LEU A 169 9.75 38.76 43.92
N ALA A 170 10.97 39.05 43.46
CA ALA A 170 11.99 39.72 44.27
C ALA A 170 11.71 41.21 44.53
N ARG A 171 10.89 41.87 43.69
CA ARG A 171 10.56 43.30 43.84
C ARG A 171 9.32 43.58 44.70
N LEU A 172 8.56 42.55 45.06
CA LEU A 172 7.36 42.64 45.91
C LEU A 172 7.61 42.25 47.38
N LEU A 173 8.80 41.75 47.71
CA LEU A 173 9.19 41.32 49.07
C LEU A 173 10.38 42.10 49.65
N GLY A 174 10.86 43.13 48.96
CA GLY A 174 12.03 43.93 49.34
C GLY A 174 11.77 45.44 49.38
N GLY A 175 10.62 45.85 49.92
CA GLY A 175 10.27 47.24 50.23
C GLY A 175 9.58 47.33 51.57
#